data_AF-A0A3N5IGM7-F1
#
_entry.id   AF-A0A3N5IGM7-F1
#
_cell.length_a   1.000
_cell.length_b   1.000
_cell.length_c   1.000
_cell.angle_alpha   90.00
_cell.angle_beta   90.00
_cell.angle_gamma   90.00
#
_symmetry.space_group_name_H-M   'P 1'
#
loop_
_entity.id
_entity.type
_entity.pdbx_description
1 polymer ?
#
loop_
_entity_poly.entity_id
_entity_poly.type
_entity_poly.pdbx_seq_one_letter_code
_entity_poly.pdbx_strand_id
1 'polypeptide(L)'
;STVLIDEDLVQLDSVPEGCRLFKIPATRFAEKLGRKIVANIVMLGFITSITEIVGYEAMKQALFDSIPRGTEELNLKAFEKGYEYGKQLKPVK
;
A
#
# COMPACT_ATOMS: atom_id res chain seq x y z
N SER A 1 6.32 -14.17 -9.80
CA SER A 1 5.91 -13.67 -8.46
C SER A 1 5.75 -12.16 -8.46
N THR A 2 5.13 -11.54 -7.45
CA THR A 2 4.97 -10.07 -7.36
C THR A 2 5.85 -9.54 -6.23
N VAL A 3 6.59 -8.45 -6.48
CA VAL A 3 7.42 -7.74 -5.50
C VAL A 3 6.87 -6.32 -5.35
N LEU A 4 6.64 -5.89 -4.12
CA LEU A 4 6.08 -4.59 -3.77
C LEU A 4 7.04 -3.89 -2.82
N ILE A 5 7.45 -2.66 -3.14
CA ILE A 5 8.42 -1.93 -2.32
C ILE A 5 7.96 -0.50 -2.03
N ASP A 6 8.43 0.04 -0.91
CA ASP A 6 8.47 1.47 -0.69
C ASP A 6 9.65 2.08 -1.45
N GLU A 7 9.38 2.89 -2.47
CA GLU A 7 10.43 3.45 -3.35
C GLU A 7 11.38 4.42 -2.64
N ASP A 8 10.93 5.01 -1.54
CA ASP A 8 11.74 5.96 -0.77
C ASP A 8 12.70 5.26 0.19
N LEU A 9 12.48 3.98 0.48
CA LEU A 9 13.25 3.20 1.45
C LEU A 9 14.03 2.03 0.84
N VAL A 10 13.61 1.53 -0.33
CA VAL A 10 14.20 0.34 -0.94
C VAL A 10 14.75 0.67 -2.32
N GLN A 11 16.06 0.49 -2.48
CA GLN A 11 16.73 0.49 -3.78
C GLN A 11 17.10 -0.96 -4.12
N LEU A 12 16.69 -1.40 -5.31
CA LEU A 12 17.02 -2.73 -5.83
C LEU A 12 18.00 -2.56 -6.98
N ASP A 13 19.13 -3.26 -6.92
CA ASP A 13 20.10 -3.30 -8.02
C ASP A 13 19.55 -4.06 -9.24
N SER A 14 18.70 -5.06 -8.98
CA SER A 14 17.99 -5.83 -10.00
C SER A 14 16.69 -6.40 -9.46
N VAL A 15 15.74 -6.66 -10.36
CA VAL A 15 14.51 -7.41 -10.03
C VAL A 15 14.77 -8.88 -10.35
N PRO A 16 14.50 -9.82 -9.43
CA PRO A 16 14.66 -11.24 -9.71
C PRO A 16 13.88 -11.66 -10.98
N GLU A 17 14.47 -12.55 -11.76
CA GLU A 17 13.87 -13.00 -13.02
C GLU A 17 12.47 -13.59 -12.79
N GLY A 18 11.52 -13.26 -13.68
CA GLY A 18 10.12 -13.68 -13.54
C GLY A 18 9.32 -12.98 -12.43
N CYS A 19 9.88 -11.96 -11.78
CA CYS A 19 9.15 -11.12 -10.82
C CYS A 19 8.60 -9.84 -11.46
N ARG A 20 7.38 -9.49 -11.07
CA ARG A 20 6.75 -8.20 -11.41
C ARG A 20 6.98 -7.23 -10.26
N LEU A 21 7.78 -6.20 -10.47
CA LEU A 21 8.04 -5.17 -9.47
C LEU A 21 7.00 -4.06 -9.57
N PHE A 22 6.41 -3.69 -8.43
CA PHE A 22 5.65 -2.45 -8.29
C PHE A 22 6.21 -1.65 -7.13
N LYS A 23 6.15 -0.33 -7.27
CA LYS A 23 6.75 0.63 -6.35
C LYS A 23 5.66 1.58 -5.87
N ILE A 24 5.70 1.99 -4.61
CA ILE A 24 4.84 3.02 -4.05
C ILE A 24 5.65 3.87 -3.07
N PRO A 25 5.46 5.19 -3.01
CA PRO A 25 6.05 6.04 -1.97
C PRO A 25 5.20 6.04 -0.70
N ALA A 26 5.07 4.88 -0.06
CA ALA A 26 4.12 4.69 1.04
C ALA A 26 4.43 5.59 2.24
N THR A 27 5.71 5.70 2.61
CA THR A 27 6.18 6.56 3.70
C THR A 27 5.85 8.03 3.43
N ARG A 28 6.15 8.52 2.22
CA ARG A 28 5.84 9.90 1.82
C ARG A 28 4.34 10.19 1.77
N PHE A 29 3.51 9.23 1.37
CA PHE A 29 2.05 9.38 1.45
C PHE A 29 1.56 9.45 2.90
N ALA A 30 2.06 8.60 3.79
CA ALA A 30 1.71 8.63 5.20
C ALA A 30 2.13 9.95 5.88
N GLU A 31 3.31 10.47 5.55
CA GLU A 31 3.78 11.77 6.02
C GLU A 31 2.86 12.91 5.55
N LYS A 32 2.43 12.91 4.28
CA LYS A 32 1.46 13.89 3.75
C LYS A 32 0.08 13.80 4.39
N LEU A 33 -0.30 12.63 4.89
CA LEU A 33 -1.52 12.42 5.67
C LEU A 33 -1.37 12.83 7.14
N GLY A 34 -0.18 13.29 7.56
CA GLY A 34 0.08 13.85 8.87
C GLY A 34 0.61 12.86 9.91
N ARG A 35 0.74 11.56 9.58
CA ARG A 35 1.36 10.56 10.48
C ARG A 35 2.13 9.49 9.71
N LYS A 36 3.45 9.48 9.84
CA LYS A 36 4.31 8.43 9.24
C LYS A 36 3.93 7.00 9.65
N ILE A 37 3.35 6.82 10.84
CA ILE A 37 2.99 5.50 11.38
C ILE A 37 1.97 4.74 10.53
N VAL A 38 1.19 5.41 9.67
CA VAL A 38 0.18 4.75 8.81
C VAL A 38 0.73 4.30 7.45
N ALA A 39 2.05 4.31 7.24
CA ALA A 39 2.68 3.84 6.01
C ALA A 39 2.35 2.35 5.72
N ASN A 40 2.24 1.53 6.75
CA ASN A 40 1.80 0.13 6.61
C ASN A 40 0.39 0.03 6.03
N ILE A 41 -0.53 0.92 6.40
CA ILE A 41 -1.91 0.91 5.90
C ILE A 41 -1.96 1.36 4.44
N VAL A 42 -1.11 2.32 4.04
CA VAL A 42 -0.91 2.67 2.63
C VAL A 42 -0.43 1.43 1.84
N MET A 43 0.53 0.68 2.38
CA MET A 43 0.99 -0.56 1.76
C MET A 43 -0.11 -1.62 1.65
N LEU A 44 -0.98 -1.75 2.66
CA LEU A 44 -2.10 -2.70 2.60
C LEU A 44 -3.07 -2.36 1.47
N GLY A 45 -3.44 -1.08 1.31
CA GLY A 45 -4.25 -0.64 0.17
C GLY A 45 -3.59 -0.96 -1.17
N PHE A 46 -2.29 -0.71 -1.26
CA PHE A 46 -1.50 -1.01 -2.45
C PHE A 46 -1.50 -2.50 -2.78
N ILE A 47 -1.21 -3.37 -1.80
CA ILE A 47 -1.25 -4.83 -1.96
C ILE A 47 -2.63 -5.29 -2.43
N THR A 48 -3.71 -4.80 -1.82
CA THR A 48 -5.09 -5.13 -2.20
C THR A 48 -5.35 -4.81 -3.67
N SER A 49 -4.94 -3.63 -4.15
CA SER A 49 -5.18 -3.22 -5.55
C SER A 49 -4.34 -3.99 -6.58
N ILE A 50 -3.09 -4.34 -6.25
CA ILE A 50 -2.17 -4.98 -7.20
C ILE A 50 -2.40 -6.49 -7.28
N THR A 51 -2.71 -7.12 -6.14
CA THR A 51 -2.79 -8.57 -6.05
C THR A 51 -4.20 -9.10 -6.21
N GLU A 52 -5.22 -8.31 -5.85
CA GLU A 52 -6.64 -8.71 -5.85
C GLU A 52 -6.92 -10.01 -5.05
N ILE A 53 -5.98 -10.46 -4.21
CA ILE A 53 -6.12 -11.68 -3.40
C ILE A 53 -7.22 -11.51 -2.34
N VAL A 54 -7.42 -10.28 -1.87
CA VAL A 54 -8.49 -9.89 -0.95
C VAL A 54 -9.26 -8.75 -1.60
N GLY A 55 -10.59 -8.81 -1.57
CA GLY A 55 -11.44 -7.74 -2.08
C GLY A 55 -11.32 -6.45 -1.25
N TYR A 56 -11.56 -5.30 -1.89
CA TYR A 56 -11.48 -3.98 -1.26
C TYR A 56 -12.30 -3.88 0.04
N GLU A 57 -13.59 -4.23 -0.02
CA GLU A 57 -14.48 -4.14 1.15
C GLU A 57 -14.08 -5.12 2.25
N ALA A 58 -13.61 -6.32 1.91
CA ALA A 58 -13.15 -7.30 2.89
C ALA A 58 -11.90 -6.80 3.64
N MET A 59 -10.93 -6.23 2.91
CA MET A 59 -9.73 -5.64 3.54
C MET A 59 -10.11 -4.41 4.39
N LYS A 60 -11.00 -3.55 3.89
CA LYS A 60 -11.48 -2.37 4.62
C LYS A 60 -12.16 -2.74 5.94
N GLN A 61 -13.00 -3.78 5.96
CA GLN A 61 -13.62 -4.26 7.19
C GLN A 61 -12.59 -4.84 8.16
N ALA A 62 -11.65 -5.66 7.68
CA ALA A 62 -10.57 -6.18 8.51
C ALA A 62 -9.69 -5.08 9.13
N LEU A 63 -9.53 -3.94 8.44
CA LEU A 63 -8.87 -2.77 9.00
C LEU A 63 -9.68 -2.17 10.14
N PHE A 64 -11.00 -1.96 10.00
CA PHE A 64 -11.82 -1.42 11.08
C PHE A 64 -11.79 -2.28 12.35
N ASP A 65 -11.69 -3.59 12.21
CA ASP A 65 -11.62 -4.53 13.34
C ASP A 65 -10.25 -4.50 14.05
N SER A 66 -9.19 -4.02 13.39
CA SER A 66 -7.80 -4.11 13.89
C SER A 66 -7.16 -2.78 14.27
N ILE A 67 -7.61 -1.65 13.71
CA ILE A 67 -7.03 -0.33 13.99
C ILE A 67 -7.51 0.25 15.33
N PRO A 68 -6.70 1.10 15.98
CA PRO A 68 -7.11 1.75 17.22
C PRO A 68 -8.34 2.65 17.04
N ARG A 69 -9.23 2.66 18.05
CA ARG A 69 -10.38 3.57 18.08
C ARG A 69 -9.94 5.03 18.00
N GLY A 70 -10.69 5.84 17.26
CA GLY A 70 -10.40 7.26 17.02
C GLY A 70 -9.31 7.51 15.97
N THR A 71 -8.86 6.47 15.26
CA THR A 71 -7.89 6.59 14.15
C THR A 71 -8.47 6.13 12.80
N GLU A 72 -9.76 5.81 12.76
CA GLU A 72 -10.46 5.18 11.64
C GLU A 72 -10.34 6.00 10.37
N GLU A 73 -10.64 7.30 10.44
CA GLU A 73 -10.61 8.19 9.29
C GLU A 73 -9.21 8.29 8.66
N LEU A 74 -8.17 8.39 9.49
CA LEU A 74 -6.79 8.49 9.02
C LEU A 74 -6.34 7.20 8.34
N ASN A 75 -6.61 6.05 8.96
CA ASN A 75 -6.26 4.75 8.39
C ASN A 75 -7.05 4.46 7.11
N LEU A 76 -8.34 4.83 7.06
CA LEU A 76 -9.13 4.68 5.84
C LEU A 76 -8.55 5.53 4.68
N LYS A 77 -8.21 6.80 4.94
CA LYS A 77 -7.55 7.65 3.94
C LYS A 77 -6.21 7.07 3.50
N ALA A 78 -5.43 6.50 4.42
CA ALA A 78 -4.16 5.84 4.09
C ALA A 78 -4.37 4.62 3.19
N PHE A 79 -5.35 3.77 3.53
CA PHE A 79 -5.71 2.59 2.75
C PHE A 79 -6.17 2.97 1.34
N GLU A 80 -7.12 3.90 1.25
CA GLU A 80 -7.64 4.42 -0.02
C GLU A 80 -6.52 4.99 -0.87
N LYS A 81 -5.61 5.77 -0.28
CA LYS A 81 -4.48 6.35 -1.00
C LYS A 81 -3.57 5.29 -1.64
N GLY A 82 -3.28 4.21 -0.91
CA GLY A 82 -2.50 3.09 -1.43
C GLY A 82 -3.22 2.33 -2.53
N TYR A 83 -4.51 2.07 -2.33
CA TYR A 83 -5.35 1.33 -3.27
C TYR A 83 -5.53 2.06 -4.60
N GLU A 84 -5.86 3.34 -4.55
CA GLU A 84 -6.01 4.19 -5.75
C GLU A 84 -4.71 4.31 -6.53
N TYR A 85 -3.59 4.43 -5.84
CA TYR A 85 -2.28 4.51 -6.46
C TYR A 85 -1.95 3.22 -7.22
N GLY A 86 -2.15 2.05 -6.60
CA GLY A 86 -1.87 0.78 -7.25
C GLY A 86 -2.78 0.48 -8.45
N LYS A 87 -4.05 0.90 -8.43
CA LYS A 87 -4.96 0.78 -9.59
C LYS A 87 -4.45 1.46 -10.86
N GLN A 88 -3.57 2.45 -10.73
CA GLN A 88 -3.04 3.22 -11.87
C GLN A 88 -1.72 2.66 -12.39
N LEU A 89 -1.13 1.67 -11.70
CA LEU A 89 0.21 1.19 -11.99
C LEU A 89 0.22 -0.04 -12.90
N LYS A 90 1.29 -0.10 -13.68
CA LYS A 90 1.76 -1.29 -14.38
C LYS A 90 3.10 -1.71 -13.76
N PRO A 91 3.47 -3.00 -13.81
CA PRO A 91 4.75 -3.43 -13.28
C PRO A 91 5.89 -2.72 -14.01
N VAL A 92 6.92 -2.36 -13.27
CA VAL A 92 8.17 -1.82 -13.82
C VAL A 92 8.83 -2.95 -14.63
N LYS A 93 9.27 -2.62 -15.85
CA LYS A 93 10.05 -3.53 -16.69
C LYS A 93 11.48 -3.64 -16.21
#